data_AF-A0A257WDH1-F1
#
_entry.id   AF-A0A257WDH1-F1
#
_cell.length_a   1.000
_cell.length_b   1.000
_cell.length_c   1.000
_cell.angle_alpha   90.00
_cell.angle_beta   90.00
_cell.angle_gamma   90.00
#
_symmetry.space_group_name_H-M   'P 1'
#
loop_
_entity.id
_entity.type
_entity.pdbx_description
1 polymer ?
#
loop_
_entity_poly.entity_id
_entity_poly.type
_entity_poly.pdbx_seq_one_letter_code
_entity_poly.pdbx_strand_id
1 'polypeptide(L)'
;QLLPDSLAYVISLHNNTPGYFSVLTYAAEGEKSRDAKKVFINPEEDPDDFFLVTEESLFQTIKAKGYNCVLQDNEGCTDDGSLSVYCGKKNIPYVNCETEHGKVEKYREMMEWLLENCR
;
A
#
# COMPACT_ATOMS: atom_id res chain seq x y z
N GLN A 1 17.94 -17.16 3.14
CA GLN A 1 16.77 -16.48 3.72
C GLN A 1 16.93 -14.99 3.51
N LEU A 2 15.94 -14.31 2.90
CA LEU A 2 16.05 -12.90 2.46
C LEU A 2 15.60 -11.90 3.53
N LEU A 3 14.74 -12.33 4.46
CA LEU A 3 14.13 -11.52 5.51
C LEU A 3 14.49 -12.05 6.90
N PRO A 4 14.67 -11.19 7.92
CA PRO A 4 14.89 -11.61 9.30
C PRO A 4 13.79 -12.53 9.85
N ASP A 5 14.14 -13.38 10.83
CA ASP A 5 13.21 -14.32 11.48
C ASP A 5 12.13 -13.63 12.31
N SER A 6 12.39 -12.41 12.80
CA SER A 6 11.40 -11.57 13.48
C SER A 6 11.30 -10.21 12.79
N LEU A 7 10.16 -9.96 12.17
CA LEU A 7 9.80 -8.67 11.57
C LEU A 7 8.46 -8.23 12.12
N ALA A 8 8.36 -6.95 12.52
CA ALA A 8 7.07 -6.34 12.78
C ALA A 8 6.33 -6.13 11.45
N TYR A 9 6.98 -5.46 10.48
CA TYR A 9 6.49 -5.23 9.12
C TYR A 9 7.65 -5.09 8.13
N VAL A 10 7.38 -5.32 6.86
CA VAL A 10 8.24 -4.89 5.74
C VAL A 10 7.62 -3.66 5.10
N ILE A 11 8.42 -2.60 4.93
CA ILE A 11 7.97 -1.36 4.29
C ILE A 11 8.77 -1.14 3.01
N SER A 12 8.08 -0.97 1.88
CA SER A 12 8.65 -0.42 0.65
C SER A 12 8.21 1.04 0.48
N LEU A 13 9.09 1.85 -0.08
CA LEU A 13 8.83 3.24 -0.42
C LEU A 13 9.13 3.44 -1.91
N HIS A 14 8.15 3.94 -2.64
CA HIS A 14 8.23 4.17 -4.06
C HIS A 14 7.81 5.60 -4.38
N ASN A 15 8.48 6.18 -5.37
CA ASN A 15 8.05 7.40 -6.00
C ASN A 15 7.40 7.01 -7.33
N ASN A 16 6.09 7.20 -7.46
CA ASN A 16 5.40 6.93 -8.71
C ASN A 16 5.45 8.16 -9.64
N THR A 17 5.02 7.94 -10.88
CA THR A 17 4.94 8.99 -11.89
C THR A 17 3.49 9.47 -12.00
N PRO A 18 3.25 10.79 -12.07
CA PRO A 18 1.90 11.33 -12.15
C PRO A 18 1.06 10.68 -13.25
N GLY A 19 -0.16 10.26 -12.90
CA GLY A 19 -1.14 9.75 -13.86
C GLY A 19 -0.86 8.36 -14.45
N TYR A 20 0.09 7.60 -13.89
CA TYR A 20 0.37 6.21 -14.30
C TYR A 20 -0.11 5.18 -13.28
N PHE A 21 0.37 5.24 -12.05
CA PHE A 21 0.10 4.25 -11.02
C PHE A 21 -0.43 4.92 -9.76
N SER A 22 -1.65 4.56 -9.36
CA SER A 22 -2.38 5.25 -8.30
C SER A 22 -3.36 4.30 -7.60
N VAL A 23 -4.02 4.76 -6.55
CA VAL A 23 -5.09 3.99 -5.90
C VAL A 23 -6.22 3.62 -6.88
N LEU A 24 -6.42 4.42 -7.94
CA LEU A 24 -7.43 4.18 -8.96
C LEU A 24 -7.11 2.95 -9.82
N THR A 25 -5.83 2.55 -9.92
CA THR A 25 -5.42 1.32 -10.60
C THR A 25 -6.08 0.07 -10.00
N TYR A 26 -6.46 0.13 -8.71
CA TYR A 26 -7.11 -0.96 -7.98
C TYR A 26 -8.63 -0.78 -7.81
N ALA A 27 -9.20 0.36 -8.21
CA ALA A 27 -10.64 0.60 -8.13
C ALA A 27 -11.44 -0.34 -9.07
N ALA A 28 -12.77 -0.35 -8.99
CA ALA A 28 -13.62 -1.33 -9.69
C ALA A 28 -13.37 -1.47 -11.21
N GLU A 29 -12.93 -0.40 -11.88
CA GLU A 29 -12.61 -0.36 -13.32
C GLU A 29 -11.09 -0.24 -13.60
N GLY A 30 -10.27 -0.31 -12.56
CA GLY A 30 -8.82 -0.24 -12.67
C GLY A 30 -8.21 -1.53 -13.22
N GLU A 31 -7.03 -1.42 -13.83
CA GLU A 31 -6.30 -2.55 -14.42
C GLU A 31 -6.07 -3.69 -13.41
N LYS A 32 -5.84 -3.35 -12.14
CA LYS A 32 -5.56 -4.27 -11.03
C LYS A 32 -6.73 -4.43 -10.07
N SER A 33 -7.96 -4.16 -10.52
CA SER A 33 -9.16 -4.26 -9.69
C SER A 33 -9.34 -5.64 -9.02
N ARG A 34 -8.89 -6.71 -9.69
CA ARG A 34 -8.94 -8.09 -9.19
C ARG A 34 -7.86 -8.42 -8.18
N ASP A 35 -6.78 -7.64 -8.11
CA ASP A 35 -5.68 -7.86 -7.17
C ASP A 35 -5.97 -7.24 -5.79
N ALA A 36 -7.05 -6.45 -5.68
CA ALA A 36 -7.48 -5.81 -4.45
C ALA A 36 -8.70 -6.50 -3.83
N LYS A 37 -8.61 -6.77 -2.52
CA LYS A 37 -9.74 -7.22 -1.70
C LYS A 37 -10.61 -6.05 -1.25
N LYS A 38 -9.99 -4.92 -0.92
CA LYS A 38 -10.66 -3.66 -0.55
C LYS A 38 -9.86 -2.48 -1.06
N VAL A 39 -10.57 -1.42 -1.42
CA VAL A 39 -9.97 -0.13 -1.78
C VAL A 39 -10.72 0.95 -1.03
N PHE A 40 -9.96 1.88 -0.46
CA PHE A 40 -10.48 3.13 0.10
C PHE A 40 -9.82 4.29 -0.61
N ILE A 41 -10.65 5.19 -1.12
CA ILE A 41 -10.24 6.39 -1.85
C ILE A 41 -10.80 7.58 -1.07
N ASN A 42 -9.91 8.46 -0.63
CA ASN A 42 -10.28 9.75 -0.09
C ASN A 42 -10.31 10.77 -1.23
N PRO A 43 -11.47 11.36 -1.58
CA PRO A 43 -11.58 12.32 -2.68
C PRO A 43 -10.86 13.65 -2.41
N GLU A 44 -10.41 13.90 -1.18
CA GLU A 44 -9.63 15.10 -0.82
C GLU A 44 -8.11 14.88 -0.94
N GLU A 45 -7.65 13.64 -1.11
CA GLU A 45 -6.24 13.29 -1.24
C GLU A 45 -5.86 13.05 -2.70
N ASP A 46 -4.59 13.23 -3.02
CA ASP A 46 -4.06 12.89 -4.33
C ASP A 46 -4.11 11.36 -4.54
N PRO A 47 -4.73 10.85 -5.61
CA PRO A 47 -4.80 9.41 -5.86
C PRO A 47 -3.44 8.74 -6.04
N ASP A 48 -2.41 9.51 -6.43
CA ASP A 48 -1.05 9.01 -6.59
C ASP A 48 -0.37 8.80 -5.21
N ASP A 49 -0.86 9.42 -4.15
CA ASP A 49 -0.35 9.24 -2.79
C ASP A 49 -1.21 8.19 -2.05
N PHE A 50 -0.73 6.95 -1.95
CA PHE A 50 -1.51 5.86 -1.35
C PHE A 50 -0.65 4.75 -0.72
N PHE A 51 -1.30 3.93 0.10
CA PHE A 51 -0.72 2.71 0.65
C PHE A 51 -1.30 1.45 0.01
N LEU A 52 -0.47 0.45 -0.24
CA LEU A 52 -0.92 -0.94 -0.44
C LEU A 52 -0.46 -1.78 0.75
N VAL A 53 -1.38 -2.53 1.34
CA VAL A 53 -1.10 -3.38 2.50
C VAL A 53 -1.60 -4.80 2.31
N THR A 54 -0.97 -5.74 3.02
CA THR A 54 -1.37 -7.15 3.02
C THR A 54 -2.25 -7.54 4.22
N GLU A 55 -2.37 -6.67 5.22
CA GLU A 55 -3.12 -6.93 6.46
C GLU A 55 -4.34 -6.02 6.61
N GLU A 56 -5.45 -6.61 7.05
CA GLU A 56 -6.71 -5.90 7.29
C GLU A 56 -6.58 -4.85 8.40
N SER A 57 -5.83 -5.14 9.47
CA SER A 57 -5.63 -4.21 10.59
C SER A 57 -4.95 -2.92 10.14
N LEU A 58 -3.89 -3.03 9.32
CA LEU A 58 -3.22 -1.89 8.72
C LEU A 58 -4.15 -1.11 7.80
N PHE A 59 -4.92 -1.80 6.95
CA PHE A 59 -5.88 -1.17 6.06
C PHE A 59 -6.88 -0.31 6.84
N GLN A 60 -7.44 -0.83 7.94
CA GLN A 60 -8.40 -0.08 8.76
C GLN A 60 -7.77 1.13 9.45
N THR A 61 -6.55 0.99 9.99
CA THR A 61 -5.82 2.11 10.64
C THR A 61 -5.51 3.23 9.64
N ILE A 62 -5.01 2.88 8.45
CA ILE A 62 -4.69 3.83 7.37
C ILE A 62 -5.96 4.52 6.85
N LYS A 63 -7.02 3.74 6.60
CA LYS A 63 -8.33 4.26 6.20
C LYS A 63 -8.89 5.24 7.23
N ALA A 64 -8.81 4.91 8.52
CA ALA A 64 -9.33 5.76 9.60
C ALA A 64 -8.61 7.11 9.68
N LYS A 65 -7.34 7.16 9.29
CA LYS A 65 -6.58 8.41 9.15
C LYS A 65 -6.98 9.22 7.92
N GLY A 66 -7.55 8.58 6.90
CA GLY A 66 -8.01 9.23 5.68
C GLY A 66 -7.04 9.16 4.50
N TYR A 67 -5.97 8.36 4.58
CA TYR A 67 -5.11 8.12 3.41
C TYR A 67 -5.76 7.15 2.44
N ASN A 68 -5.50 7.34 1.16
CA ASN A 68 -5.82 6.35 0.13
C ASN A 68 -5.15 5.02 0.47
N CYS A 69 -5.89 3.91 0.40
CA CYS A 69 -5.31 2.61 0.68
C CYS A 69 -5.98 1.45 -0.04
N VAL A 70 -5.17 0.42 -0.31
CA VAL A 70 -5.54 -0.83 -0.95
C VAL A 70 -5.20 -1.97 0.00
N LEU A 71 -6.16 -2.84 0.27
CA LEU A 71 -5.90 -4.16 0.84
C LEU A 71 -5.74 -5.15 -0.30
N GLN A 72 -4.56 -5.73 -0.43
CA GLN A 72 -4.27 -6.76 -1.42
C GLN A 72 -5.13 -8.01 -1.18
N ASP A 73 -5.62 -8.64 -2.24
CA ASP A 73 -6.13 -10.00 -2.17
C ASP A 73 -4.96 -10.99 -2.16
N ASN A 74 -4.44 -11.31 -0.97
CA ASN A 74 -3.27 -12.18 -0.83
C ASN A 74 -3.44 -13.58 -1.45
N GLU A 75 -4.68 -14.04 -1.65
CA GLU A 75 -4.99 -15.34 -2.25
C GLU A 75 -5.27 -15.22 -3.76
N GLY A 76 -6.00 -14.17 -4.16
CA GLY A 76 -6.48 -13.98 -5.54
C GLY A 76 -5.62 -13.09 -6.43
N CYS A 77 -4.68 -12.31 -5.87
CA CYS A 77 -3.85 -11.40 -6.65
C CYS A 77 -2.95 -12.13 -7.66
N THR A 78 -2.71 -11.46 -8.78
CA THR A 78 -1.79 -11.91 -9.81
C THR A 78 -0.38 -12.04 -9.24
N ASP A 79 0.25 -13.21 -9.44
CA ASP A 79 1.66 -13.39 -9.06
C ASP A 79 2.58 -12.77 -10.12
N ASP A 80 2.94 -11.51 -9.90
CA ASP A 80 3.83 -10.71 -10.75
C ASP A 80 5.28 -10.70 -10.26
N GLY A 81 5.60 -11.50 -9.24
CA GLY A 81 6.93 -11.54 -8.63
C GLY A 81 7.25 -10.36 -7.70
N SER A 82 6.28 -9.50 -7.38
CA SER A 82 6.46 -8.39 -6.45
C SER A 82 6.68 -8.85 -5.00
N LEU A 83 7.31 -7.97 -4.21
CA LEU A 83 7.53 -8.22 -2.79
C LEU A 83 6.21 -8.29 -2.00
N SER A 84 5.18 -7.53 -2.41
CA SER A 84 3.86 -7.56 -1.77
C SER A 84 3.15 -8.91 -1.95
N VAL A 85 3.27 -9.52 -3.14
CA VAL A 85 2.74 -10.87 -3.40
C VAL A 85 3.49 -11.91 -2.56
N TYR A 86 4.82 -11.84 -2.51
CA TYR A 86 5.62 -12.74 -1.67
C TYR A 86 5.22 -12.62 -0.19
N CYS A 87 5.13 -11.40 0.33
CA CYS A 87 4.74 -11.12 1.71
C CYS A 87 3.32 -11.59 2.02
N GLY A 88 2.36 -11.29 1.14
CA GLY A 88 0.96 -11.74 1.27
C GLY A 88 0.85 -13.27 1.36
N LYS A 89 1.53 -14.00 0.47
CA LYS A 89 1.55 -15.48 0.48
C LYS A 89 2.23 -16.09 1.70
N LYS A 90 3.13 -15.34 2.36
CA LYS A 90 3.88 -15.80 3.54
C LYS A 90 3.29 -15.32 4.85
N ASN A 91 2.16 -14.58 4.83
CA ASN A 91 1.61 -13.90 6.01
C ASN A 91 2.66 -13.03 6.71
N ILE A 92 3.49 -12.36 5.90
CA ILE A 92 4.43 -11.35 6.38
C ILE A 92 3.73 -10.01 6.19
N PRO A 93 3.47 -9.26 7.26
CA PRO A 93 2.72 -8.03 7.12
C PRO A 93 3.60 -6.97 6.42
N TYR A 94 3.01 -6.37 5.38
CA TYR A 94 3.72 -5.56 4.40
C TYR A 94 2.96 -4.28 4.11
N VAL A 95 3.72 -3.20 3.91
CA VAL A 95 3.23 -1.89 3.50
C VAL A 95 4.05 -1.38 2.33
N ASN A 96 3.39 -1.04 1.23
CA ASN A 96 3.96 -0.21 0.19
C ASN A 96 3.44 1.21 0.34
N CYS A 97 4.35 2.17 0.49
CA CYS A 97 4.07 3.60 0.46
C CYS A 97 4.42 4.13 -0.93
N GLU A 98 3.40 4.53 -1.68
CA GLU A 98 3.52 5.16 -2.98
C GLU A 98 3.26 6.66 -2.82
N THR A 99 4.19 7.48 -3.30
CA THR A 99 4.01 8.94 -3.34
C THR A 99 4.43 9.51 -4.68
N GLU A 100 3.83 10.61 -5.09
CA GLU A 100 4.20 11.25 -6.34
C GLU A 100 5.64 11.78 -6.31
N HIS A 101 6.41 11.50 -7.37
CA HIS A 101 7.76 12.01 -7.50
C HIS A 101 7.83 13.54 -7.36
N GLY A 102 8.69 14.03 -6.47
CA GLY A 102 8.87 15.46 -6.22
C GLY A 102 8.09 15.99 -5.01
N LYS A 103 7.18 15.19 -4.42
CA LYS A 103 6.45 15.57 -3.20
C LYS A 103 7.16 15.10 -1.91
N VAL A 104 8.36 15.61 -1.66
CA VAL A 104 9.19 15.20 -0.50
C VAL A 104 8.47 15.37 0.84
N GLU A 105 7.71 16.45 1.02
CA GLU A 105 6.98 16.70 2.26
C GLU A 105 5.85 15.67 2.47
N LYS A 106 5.21 15.22 1.39
CA LYS A 106 4.14 14.22 1.47
C LYS A 106 4.67 12.85 1.84
N TYR A 107 5.77 12.42 1.21
CA TYR A 107 6.44 11.17 1.58
C TYR A 107 6.85 11.17 3.06
N ARG A 108 7.42 12.27 3.56
CA ARG A 108 7.79 12.38 4.98
C ARG A 108 6.58 12.29 5.89
N GLU A 109 5.54 13.06 5.63
CA GLU A 109 4.29 13.06 6.39
C GLU A 109 3.71 11.64 6.51
N MET A 110 3.56 10.95 5.38
CA MET A 110 2.99 9.60 5.32
C MET A 110 3.88 8.58 6.03
N MET A 111 5.19 8.63 5.83
CA MET A 111 6.14 7.70 6.45
C MET A 111 6.28 7.91 7.96
N GLU A 112 6.38 9.16 8.41
CA GLU A 112 6.44 9.49 9.84
C GLU A 112 5.17 9.03 10.54
N TRP A 113 4.00 9.35 9.98
CA TRP A 113 2.73 8.90 10.54
C TRP A 113 2.64 7.37 10.60
N LEU A 114 3.05 6.66 9.53
CA LEU A 114 3.04 5.20 9.49
C LEU A 114 3.91 4.61 10.62
N LEU A 115 5.15 5.10 10.78
CA LEU A 115 6.10 4.60 11.77
C LEU A 115 5.64 4.87 13.23
N GLU A 116 4.90 5.95 13.45
CA GLU A 116 4.39 6.31 14.78
C GLU A 116 3.11 5.55 15.16
N ASN A 117 2.24 5.25 14.18
CA ASN A 117 0.86 4.84 14.43
C ASN A 117 0.54 3.40 14.00
N CYS A 118 1.40 2.76 13.20
CA CYS A 118 1.22 1.36 12.80
C CYS A 118 2.31 0.49 13.46
N ARG A 119 1.88 -0.48 14.28
CA ARG A 119 2.73 -1.36 15.09
C ARG A 119 2.17 -2.76 15.21
#